data_AF-A0A7C5GG65-F1
#
_entry.id   AF-A0A7C5GG65-F1
#
_cell.length_a   1.000
_cell.length_b   1.000
_cell.length_c   1.000
_cell.angle_alpha   90.00
_cell.angle_beta   90.00
_cell.angle_gamma   90.00
#
_symmetry.space_group_name_H-M   'P 1'
#
loop_
_entity.id
_entity.type
_entity.pdbx_description
1 polymer ?
#
loop_
_entity_poly.entity_id
_entity_poly.type
_entity_poly.pdbx_seq_one_letter_code
_entity_poly.pdbx_strand_id
1 'polypeptide(L)'
;MQMNNRLKLISMLPIILLFVISSYFLYLSYSKYYKANELKNIIRNNVYLNEVLTEVGKERGLSSGFIGSNGNIHTKEKLLRQRDITNIAIKKIKQSMIPINYHSFFSGLYNSKIDYDNHNIFYHFKNIDRIRTDIDTNNISFKEAFKQYTQNLTQPILNYQLLVNNYKFDDEISSLITSLSQIYVATENISLERDFINYFLMKQLAMTQQDITAWNKYRTKANTFNPEEISDNQLRANIFSIISSREYKNIDIAIETSNSKLQFHVNDGNFNINPTRWFKIHDEKIRYFSKIQNEIKRYLWSKNDAFIIQNIIILIVASFFWLLSIVLTVLGYKTGKEISNNIKSLEDILNNTAQEIESDHTFDAPSITEIKSMNLNTNQGIKDAYKFLELLIENARQDKIQALEANESKSLFLANMSHEIRTPLNGIVGFTELLKSTDLNEEQLEFTAIIEKSSENLLSIINNILDLSKIESNKIELENIVFDPIIEFENAIETYAVKASEKDIDFNFFLDPSI
;
A
#
# COMPACT_ATOMS: atom_id res chain seq x y z
N MET A 1 -2.47 24.84 -22.50
CA MET A 1 -2.71 23.95 -21.34
C MET A 1 -2.04 24.57 -20.12
N GLN A 2 -2.81 25.11 -19.17
CA GLN A 2 -2.30 25.81 -17.98
C GLN A 2 -1.31 24.93 -17.20
N MET A 3 -0.21 25.52 -16.71
CA MET A 3 0.91 24.80 -16.08
C MET A 3 0.50 23.99 -14.84
N ASN A 4 -0.60 24.36 -14.17
CA ASN A 4 -1.21 23.57 -13.10
C ASN A 4 -1.47 22.11 -13.51
N ASN A 5 -1.74 21.85 -14.80
CA ASN A 5 -1.87 20.49 -15.33
C ASN A 5 -0.52 19.82 -15.60
N ARG A 6 0.54 20.56 -15.98
CA ARG A 6 1.88 19.98 -16.25
C ARG A 6 2.62 19.60 -14.98
N LEU A 7 2.56 20.44 -13.95
CA LEU A 7 3.18 20.15 -12.64
C LEU A 7 2.47 18.98 -11.94
N LYS A 8 1.13 18.91 -12.05
CA LYS A 8 0.36 17.72 -11.65
C LYS A 8 0.73 16.49 -12.45
N LEU A 9 0.89 16.59 -13.77
CA LEU A 9 1.23 15.42 -14.60
C LEU A 9 2.61 14.86 -14.25
N ILE A 10 3.63 15.72 -14.14
CA ILE A 10 5.02 15.31 -13.90
C ILE A 10 5.19 14.74 -12.49
N SER A 11 4.48 15.29 -11.48
CA SER A 11 4.54 14.80 -10.10
C SER A 11 3.66 13.56 -9.85
N MET A 12 2.49 13.45 -10.48
CA MET A 12 1.55 12.36 -10.21
C MET A 12 1.79 11.13 -11.07
N LEU A 13 2.32 11.26 -12.28
CA LEU A 13 2.48 10.12 -13.20
C LEU A 13 3.39 9.01 -12.63
N PRO A 14 4.56 9.31 -12.01
CA PRO A 14 5.37 8.29 -11.34
C PRO A 14 4.63 7.62 -10.17
N ILE A 15 3.83 8.38 -9.42
CA ILE A 15 3.08 7.88 -8.26
C ILE A 15 1.94 6.95 -8.71
N ILE A 16 1.23 7.33 -9.78
CA ILE A 16 0.19 6.50 -10.40
C ILE A 16 0.81 5.22 -10.96
N LEU A 17 1.96 5.31 -11.64
CA LEU A 17 2.67 4.14 -12.15
C LEU A 17 3.08 3.20 -11.00
N LEU A 18 3.61 3.76 -9.90
CA LEU A 18 3.93 3.00 -8.69
C LEU A 18 2.69 2.31 -8.10
N PHE A 19 1.56 3.01 -8.02
CA PHE A 19 0.29 2.45 -7.52
C PHE A 19 -0.20 1.30 -8.40
N VAL A 20 -0.16 1.45 -9.73
CA VAL A 20 -0.61 0.41 -10.68
C VAL A 20 0.30 -0.82 -10.62
N ILE A 21 1.63 -0.62 -10.63
CA ILE A 21 2.60 -1.70 -10.55
C ILE A 21 2.48 -2.45 -9.21
N SER A 22 2.44 -1.71 -8.09
CA SER A 22 2.28 -2.33 -6.77
C SER A 22 0.94 -3.06 -6.63
N SER A 23 -0.16 -2.51 -7.15
CA SER A 23 -1.47 -3.19 -7.19
C SER A 23 -1.41 -4.50 -7.98
N TYR A 24 -0.74 -4.49 -9.14
CA TYR A 24 -0.55 -5.69 -9.95
C TYR A 24 0.24 -6.77 -9.20
N PHE A 25 1.36 -6.40 -8.57
CA PHE A 25 2.16 -7.35 -7.78
C PHE A 25 1.41 -7.85 -6.55
N LEU A 26 0.62 -7.01 -5.89
CA LEU A 26 -0.18 -7.38 -4.73
C LEU A 26 -1.24 -8.42 -5.12
N TYR A 27 -1.97 -8.19 -6.22
CA TYR A 27 -2.92 -9.18 -6.75
C TYR A 27 -2.22 -10.49 -7.17
N LEU A 28 -1.13 -10.39 -7.94
CA LEU A 28 -0.43 -11.57 -8.46
C LEU A 28 0.15 -12.44 -7.34
N SER A 29 0.82 -11.82 -6.36
CA SER A 29 1.41 -12.52 -5.22
C SER A 29 0.36 -13.13 -4.31
N TYR A 30 -0.76 -12.45 -4.05
CA TYR A 30 -1.88 -13.00 -3.32
C TYR A 30 -2.50 -14.23 -4.02
N SER A 31 -2.72 -14.15 -5.34
CA SER A 31 -3.26 -15.26 -6.13
C SER A 31 -2.33 -16.48 -6.10
N LYS A 32 -1.03 -16.27 -6.25
CA LYS A 32 0.00 -17.32 -6.13
C LYS A 32 0.04 -17.94 -4.74
N TYR A 33 0.03 -17.11 -3.69
CA TYR A 33 -0.04 -17.55 -2.29
C TYR A 33 -1.27 -18.45 -2.04
N TYR A 34 -2.45 -18.00 -2.49
CA TYR A 34 -3.69 -18.74 -2.33
C TYR A 34 -3.63 -20.11 -3.02
N LYS A 35 -3.25 -20.15 -4.30
CA LYS A 35 -3.10 -21.42 -5.06
C LYS A 35 -2.11 -22.38 -4.40
N ALA A 36 -0.98 -21.86 -3.92
CA ALA A 36 0.02 -22.68 -3.24
C ALA A 36 -0.48 -23.24 -1.90
N ASN A 37 -1.29 -22.48 -1.15
CA ASN A 37 -1.91 -22.98 0.07
C ASN A 37 -2.97 -24.06 -0.22
N GLU A 38 -3.76 -23.90 -1.28
CA GLU A 38 -4.74 -24.89 -1.73
C GLU A 38 -4.06 -26.20 -2.17
N LEU A 39 -2.92 -26.12 -2.86
CA LEU A 39 -2.12 -27.29 -3.19
C LEU A 39 -1.73 -28.10 -1.94
N LYS A 40 -1.43 -27.46 -0.80
CA LYS A 40 -1.16 -28.19 0.46
C LYS A 40 -2.36 -28.99 0.93
N ASN A 41 -3.55 -28.39 0.88
CA ASN A 41 -4.79 -29.05 1.27
C ASN A 41 -5.03 -30.30 0.41
N ILE A 42 -4.83 -30.18 -0.91
CA ILE A 42 -4.94 -31.32 -1.84
C ILE A 42 -3.90 -32.39 -1.54
N ILE A 43 -2.61 -32.04 -1.37
CA ILE A 43 -1.57 -33.03 -1.07
C ILE A 43 -1.86 -33.75 0.25
N ARG A 44 -2.37 -33.04 1.27
CA ARG A 44 -2.76 -33.63 2.55
C ARG A 44 -3.93 -34.59 2.41
N ASN A 45 -4.98 -34.18 1.68
CA ASN A 45 -6.11 -35.04 1.38
C ASN A 45 -5.68 -36.28 0.57
N ASN A 46 -4.74 -36.12 -0.36
CA ASN A 46 -4.21 -37.19 -1.18
C ASN A 46 -3.51 -38.29 -0.38
N VAL A 47 -2.99 -38.00 0.83
CA VAL A 47 -2.46 -39.04 1.74
C VAL A 47 -3.56 -40.02 2.13
N TYR A 48 -4.71 -39.51 2.60
CA TYR A 48 -5.84 -40.35 2.99
C TYR A 48 -6.52 -41.01 1.79
N LEU A 49 -6.65 -40.29 0.67
CA LEU A 49 -7.19 -40.86 -0.56
C LEU A 49 -6.33 -42.00 -1.10
N ASN A 50 -5.01 -41.90 -0.99
CA ASN A 50 -4.11 -42.97 -1.42
C ASN A 50 -4.25 -44.23 -0.54
N GLU A 51 -4.46 -44.05 0.76
CA GLU A 51 -4.77 -45.16 1.67
C GLU A 51 -6.08 -45.84 1.28
N VAL A 52 -7.16 -45.06 1.07
CA VAL A 52 -8.45 -45.62 0.64
C VAL A 52 -8.33 -46.31 -0.73
N LEU A 53 -7.67 -45.70 -1.70
CA LEU A 53 -7.47 -46.27 -3.03
C LEU A 53 -6.75 -47.62 -2.95
N THR A 54 -5.70 -47.70 -2.12
CA THR A 54 -4.92 -48.93 -1.90
C THR A 54 -5.79 -50.03 -1.28
N GLU A 55 -6.55 -49.73 -0.23
CA GLU A 55 -7.35 -50.73 0.48
C GLU A 55 -8.58 -51.16 -0.34
N VAL A 56 -9.25 -50.24 -1.05
CA VAL A 56 -10.33 -50.58 -2.00
C VAL A 56 -9.78 -51.41 -3.15
N GLY A 57 -8.58 -51.12 -3.66
CA GLY A 57 -7.92 -51.94 -4.68
C GLY A 57 -7.66 -53.37 -4.19
N LYS A 58 -7.15 -53.54 -2.97
CA LYS A 58 -6.98 -54.88 -2.36
C LYS A 58 -8.31 -55.62 -2.21
N GLU A 59 -9.35 -54.92 -1.75
CA GLU A 59 -10.70 -55.48 -1.65
C GLU A 59 -11.26 -55.92 -3.01
N ARG A 60 -11.06 -55.10 -4.05
CA ARG A 60 -11.41 -55.43 -5.44
C ARG A 60 -10.69 -56.69 -5.90
N GLY A 61 -9.37 -56.79 -5.70
CA GLY A 61 -8.58 -57.96 -6.10
C GLY A 61 -8.95 -59.24 -5.34
N LEU A 62 -9.26 -59.16 -4.04
CA LEU A 62 -9.75 -60.29 -3.27
C LEU A 62 -11.19 -60.67 -3.68
N SER A 63 -12.03 -59.70 -4.04
CA SER A 63 -13.35 -59.95 -4.61
C SER A 63 -13.25 -60.70 -5.94
N SER A 64 -12.34 -60.28 -6.83
CA SER A 64 -12.01 -61.01 -8.06
C SER A 64 -11.61 -62.46 -7.77
N GLY A 65 -10.78 -62.68 -6.75
CA GLY A 65 -10.33 -64.02 -6.37
C GLY A 65 -11.44 -64.87 -5.75
N PHE A 66 -12.32 -64.28 -4.93
CA PHE A 66 -13.49 -64.94 -4.36
C PHE A 66 -14.45 -65.43 -5.47
N ILE A 67 -14.80 -64.55 -6.41
CA ILE A 67 -15.64 -64.89 -7.58
C ILE A 67 -14.96 -65.97 -8.43
N GLY A 68 -13.65 -65.82 -8.71
CA GLY A 68 -12.87 -66.80 -9.49
C GLY A 68 -12.79 -68.18 -8.85
N SER A 69 -12.78 -68.23 -7.52
CA SER A 69 -12.77 -69.48 -6.73
C SER A 69 -14.15 -70.13 -6.52
N ASN A 70 -15.19 -69.64 -7.21
CA ASN A 70 -16.59 -70.07 -7.02
C ASN A 70 -17.07 -69.96 -5.56
N GLY A 71 -16.66 -68.90 -4.87
CA GLY A 71 -17.13 -68.64 -3.51
C GLY A 71 -16.44 -69.44 -2.42
N ASN A 72 -15.18 -69.87 -2.62
CA ASN A 72 -14.43 -70.66 -1.65
C ASN A 72 -14.38 -69.99 -0.24
N ILE A 73 -14.48 -70.79 0.81
CA ILE A 73 -14.52 -70.30 2.20
C ILE A 73 -13.25 -69.53 2.59
N HIS A 74 -12.07 -69.98 2.17
CA HIS A 74 -10.79 -69.36 2.52
C HIS A 74 -10.59 -68.01 1.81
N THR A 75 -11.09 -67.87 0.58
CA THR A 75 -11.06 -66.58 -0.14
C THR A 75 -12.09 -65.62 0.46
N LYS A 76 -13.24 -66.12 0.92
CA LYS A 76 -14.24 -65.33 1.65
C LYS A 76 -13.69 -64.75 2.95
N GLU A 77 -13.03 -65.56 3.79
CA GLU A 77 -12.46 -65.07 5.05
C GLU A 77 -11.43 -63.95 4.84
N LYS A 78 -10.54 -64.11 3.84
CA LYS A 78 -9.57 -63.06 3.47
C LYS A 78 -10.27 -61.79 2.99
N LEU A 79 -11.31 -61.93 2.17
CA LEU A 79 -12.10 -60.79 1.67
C LEU A 79 -12.80 -60.04 2.80
N LEU A 80 -13.45 -60.75 3.74
CA LEU A 80 -14.12 -60.12 4.89
C LEU A 80 -13.13 -59.33 5.75
N ARG A 81 -11.96 -59.90 6.08
CA ARG A 81 -10.91 -59.18 6.82
C ARG A 81 -10.45 -57.92 6.09
N GLN A 82 -10.30 -57.98 4.77
CA GLN A 82 -9.92 -56.80 3.98
C GLN A 82 -11.02 -55.74 3.97
N ARG A 83 -12.31 -56.12 3.92
CA ARG A 83 -13.44 -55.18 3.98
C ARG A 83 -13.43 -54.36 5.28
N ASP A 84 -13.07 -54.97 6.40
CA ASP A 84 -12.91 -54.27 7.68
C ASP A 84 -11.79 -53.22 7.61
N ILE A 85 -10.65 -53.57 7.00
CA ILE A 85 -9.54 -52.64 6.76
C ILE A 85 -9.98 -51.48 5.85
N THR A 86 -10.68 -51.78 4.76
CA THR A 86 -11.24 -50.76 3.85
C THR A 86 -12.21 -49.83 4.58
N ASN A 87 -13.07 -50.37 5.45
CA ASN A 87 -14.01 -49.57 6.24
C ASN A 87 -13.28 -48.61 7.19
N ILE A 88 -12.18 -49.06 7.81
CA ILE A 88 -11.33 -48.21 8.64
C ILE A 88 -10.72 -47.07 7.82
N ALA A 89 -10.19 -47.36 6.62
CA ALA A 89 -9.63 -46.33 5.74
C ALA A 89 -10.69 -45.31 5.29
N ILE A 90 -11.89 -45.78 4.90
CA ILE A 90 -13.03 -44.91 4.51
C ILE A 90 -13.48 -44.03 5.69
N LYS A 91 -13.50 -44.58 6.92
CA LYS A 91 -13.85 -43.81 8.12
C LYS A 91 -12.80 -42.73 8.40
N LYS A 92 -11.52 -43.07 8.29
CA LYS A 92 -10.39 -42.16 8.52
C LYS A 92 -10.42 -40.95 7.58
N ILE A 93 -10.65 -41.16 6.28
CA ILE A 93 -10.74 -40.03 5.34
C ILE A 93 -11.95 -39.13 5.66
N LYS A 94 -13.11 -39.69 6.04
CA LYS A 94 -14.30 -38.90 6.41
C LYS A 94 -14.05 -37.97 7.60
N GLN A 95 -13.15 -38.34 8.50
CA GLN A 95 -12.82 -37.57 9.70
C GLN A 95 -11.68 -36.55 9.47
N SER A 96 -10.74 -36.86 8.58
CA SER A 96 -9.50 -36.09 8.44
C SER A 96 -9.40 -35.23 7.18
N MET A 97 -10.32 -35.40 6.21
CA MET A 97 -10.29 -34.65 4.95
C MET A 97 -10.65 -33.18 5.18
N ILE A 98 -9.81 -32.30 4.64
CA ILE A 98 -10.02 -30.86 4.71
C ILE A 98 -10.94 -30.45 3.56
N PRO A 99 -12.06 -29.74 3.82
CA PRO A 99 -12.89 -29.17 2.77
C PRO A 99 -12.07 -28.22 1.91
N ILE A 100 -12.18 -28.35 0.59
CA ILE A 100 -11.60 -27.38 -0.33
C ILE A 100 -12.62 -26.25 -0.47
N ASN A 101 -12.42 -25.16 0.28
CA ASN A 101 -13.31 -23.99 0.27
C ASN A 101 -12.85 -22.98 -0.78
N TYR A 102 -13.71 -22.70 -1.75
CA TYR A 102 -13.41 -21.82 -2.89
C TYR A 102 -13.93 -20.40 -2.68
N HIS A 103 -13.30 -19.65 -1.78
CA HIS A 103 -13.50 -18.21 -1.70
C HIS A 103 -12.14 -17.51 -1.57
N SER A 104 -11.57 -17.11 -2.71
CA SER A 104 -10.51 -16.12 -2.71
C SER A 104 -11.13 -14.72 -2.77
N PHE A 105 -10.51 -13.75 -2.09
CA PHE A 105 -11.00 -12.36 -2.03
C PHE A 105 -11.18 -11.72 -3.42
N PHE A 106 -10.45 -12.19 -4.43
CA PHE A 106 -10.51 -11.71 -5.81
C PHE A 106 -11.18 -12.70 -6.79
N SER A 107 -11.95 -13.69 -6.30
CA SER A 107 -12.52 -14.74 -7.15
C SER A 107 -13.42 -14.20 -8.28
N GLY A 108 -14.05 -13.02 -8.10
CA GLY A 108 -14.86 -12.37 -9.15
C GLY A 108 -14.07 -11.73 -10.29
N LEU A 109 -12.76 -11.47 -10.11
CA LEU A 109 -11.90 -10.86 -11.13
C LEU A 109 -11.17 -11.91 -11.98
N TYR A 110 -11.19 -13.18 -11.55
CA TYR A 110 -10.58 -14.29 -12.27
C TYR A 110 -11.66 -15.26 -12.69
N ASN A 111 -11.92 -15.33 -14.00
CA ASN A 111 -12.86 -16.27 -14.60
C ASN A 111 -12.23 -17.67 -14.66
N SER A 112 -11.81 -18.23 -13.52
CA SER A 112 -11.55 -19.67 -13.45
C SER A 112 -12.89 -20.38 -13.33
N LYS A 113 -13.56 -20.54 -14.47
CA LYS A 113 -14.44 -21.69 -14.71
C LYS A 113 -13.58 -22.95 -14.55
N ILE A 114 -13.29 -23.30 -13.31
CA ILE A 114 -12.92 -24.66 -13.01
C ILE A 114 -14.09 -25.16 -12.20
N ASP A 115 -14.93 -25.90 -12.91
CA ASP A 115 -16.18 -26.46 -12.46
C ASP A 115 -15.88 -27.55 -11.41
N TYR A 116 -15.58 -27.12 -10.18
CA TYR A 116 -15.17 -27.96 -9.07
C TYR A 116 -16.36 -28.45 -8.22
N ASP A 117 -17.58 -28.07 -8.59
CA ASP A 117 -18.79 -28.17 -7.77
C ASP A 117 -19.35 -29.61 -7.63
N ASN A 118 -18.74 -30.61 -8.29
CA ASN A 118 -19.38 -31.92 -8.51
C ASN A 118 -18.75 -33.17 -7.83
N HIS A 119 -17.75 -33.07 -6.95
CA HIS A 119 -17.09 -34.28 -6.41
C HIS A 119 -17.10 -34.39 -4.89
N ASN A 120 -18.28 -34.65 -4.30
CA ASN A 120 -18.31 -35.22 -2.97
C ASN A 120 -17.83 -36.68 -3.04
N ILE A 121 -16.55 -36.92 -2.79
CA ILE A 121 -15.94 -38.26 -2.80
C ILE A 121 -16.67 -39.24 -1.87
N PHE A 122 -17.33 -38.74 -0.81
CA PHE A 122 -18.08 -39.57 0.13
C PHE A 122 -19.38 -40.12 -0.45
N TYR A 123 -19.95 -39.49 -1.50
CA TYR A 123 -21.10 -40.05 -2.22
C TYR A 123 -20.73 -41.38 -2.88
N HIS A 124 -19.55 -41.45 -3.49
CA HIS A 124 -19.04 -42.65 -4.15
C HIS A 124 -18.90 -43.82 -3.17
N PHE A 125 -18.43 -43.57 -1.95
CA PHE A 125 -18.29 -44.60 -0.92
C PHE A 125 -19.60 -45.27 -0.50
N LYS A 126 -20.78 -44.65 -0.74
CA LYS A 126 -22.07 -45.29 -0.45
C LYS A 126 -22.33 -46.52 -1.32
N ASN A 127 -21.69 -46.63 -2.47
CA ASN A 127 -21.89 -47.75 -3.39
C ASN A 127 -21.20 -49.04 -2.93
N ILE A 128 -20.25 -48.96 -1.97
CA ILE A 128 -19.43 -50.12 -1.61
C ILE A 128 -20.26 -51.25 -1.00
N ASP A 129 -21.25 -50.95 -0.16
CA ASP A 129 -22.07 -51.97 0.50
C ASP A 129 -22.99 -52.70 -0.48
N ARG A 130 -23.49 -51.98 -1.50
CA ARG A 130 -24.26 -52.61 -2.59
C ARG A 130 -23.39 -53.58 -3.38
N ILE A 131 -22.19 -53.14 -3.80
CA ILE A 131 -21.23 -53.99 -4.53
C ILE A 131 -20.89 -55.25 -3.73
N ARG A 132 -20.62 -55.10 -2.43
CA ARG A 132 -20.34 -56.23 -1.52
C ARG A 132 -21.50 -57.22 -1.45
N THR A 133 -22.72 -56.71 -1.30
CA THR A 133 -23.94 -57.53 -1.23
C THR A 133 -24.12 -58.33 -2.53
N ASP A 134 -24.04 -57.66 -3.69
CA ASP A 134 -24.21 -58.30 -4.99
C ASP A 134 -23.18 -59.43 -5.23
N ILE A 135 -21.95 -59.25 -4.76
CA ILE A 135 -20.87 -60.25 -4.82
C ILE A 135 -21.16 -61.42 -3.89
N ASP A 136 -21.57 -61.15 -2.65
CA ASP A 136 -21.80 -62.19 -1.63
C ASP A 136 -23.01 -63.05 -1.96
N THR A 137 -24.03 -62.48 -2.61
CA THR A 137 -25.22 -63.20 -3.11
C THR A 137 -25.01 -63.82 -4.49
N ASN A 138 -23.82 -63.67 -5.09
CA ASN A 138 -23.49 -64.16 -6.44
C ASN A 138 -24.44 -63.65 -7.54
N ASN A 139 -24.98 -62.44 -7.38
CA ASN A 139 -25.93 -61.81 -8.31
C ASN A 139 -25.25 -60.99 -9.42
N ILE A 140 -23.91 -60.96 -9.44
CA ILE A 140 -23.12 -60.11 -10.32
C ILE A 140 -21.96 -60.90 -10.94
N SER A 141 -21.71 -60.65 -12.24
CA SER A 141 -20.55 -61.24 -12.91
C SER A 141 -19.25 -60.58 -12.45
N PHE A 142 -18.11 -61.27 -12.60
CA PHE A 142 -16.79 -60.69 -12.36
C PHE A 142 -16.60 -59.35 -13.09
N LYS A 143 -16.91 -59.30 -14.39
CA LYS A 143 -16.68 -58.10 -15.22
C LYS A 143 -17.49 -56.91 -14.69
N GLU A 144 -18.73 -57.15 -14.29
CA GLU A 144 -19.60 -56.10 -13.76
C GLU A 144 -19.18 -55.67 -12.35
N ALA A 145 -18.82 -56.60 -11.47
CA ALA A 145 -18.29 -56.28 -10.14
C ALA A 145 -16.99 -55.47 -10.22
N PHE A 146 -16.05 -55.90 -11.07
CA PHE A 146 -14.77 -55.23 -11.31
C PHE A 146 -15.00 -53.81 -11.87
N LYS A 147 -15.93 -53.67 -12.81
CA LYS A 147 -16.33 -52.39 -13.38
C LYS A 147 -16.95 -51.46 -12.33
N GLN A 148 -17.83 -51.96 -11.46
CA GLN A 148 -18.44 -51.14 -10.41
C GLN A 148 -17.41 -50.65 -9.38
N TYR A 149 -16.49 -51.51 -8.91
CA TYR A 149 -15.38 -51.04 -8.07
C TYR A 149 -14.56 -49.96 -8.78
N THR A 150 -14.24 -50.16 -10.05
CA THR A 150 -13.36 -49.24 -10.78
C THR A 150 -14.05 -47.90 -11.08
N GLN A 151 -15.24 -47.93 -11.66
CA GLN A 151 -15.93 -46.71 -12.10
C GLN A 151 -16.57 -45.94 -10.94
N ASN A 152 -17.12 -46.64 -9.94
CA ASN A 152 -17.88 -45.99 -8.88
C ASN A 152 -17.03 -45.68 -7.65
N LEU A 153 -15.86 -46.32 -7.46
CA LEU A 153 -15.01 -46.13 -6.28
C LEU A 153 -13.60 -45.64 -6.64
N THR A 154 -12.79 -46.42 -7.36
CA THR A 154 -11.35 -46.08 -7.51
C THR A 154 -11.09 -44.95 -8.51
N GLN A 155 -11.79 -44.88 -9.63
CA GLN A 155 -11.61 -43.83 -10.63
C GLN A 155 -11.97 -42.43 -10.10
N PRO A 156 -13.08 -42.21 -9.35
CA PRO A 156 -13.34 -40.95 -8.69
C PRO A 156 -12.25 -40.54 -7.68
N ILE A 157 -11.69 -41.50 -6.93
CA ILE A 157 -10.58 -41.23 -6.00
C ILE A 157 -9.34 -40.78 -6.78
N LEU A 158 -8.97 -41.49 -7.86
CA LEU A 158 -7.85 -41.13 -8.72
C LEU A 158 -8.06 -39.75 -9.36
N ASN A 159 -9.26 -39.45 -9.86
CA ASN A 159 -9.58 -38.14 -10.42
C ASN A 159 -9.37 -37.02 -9.38
N TYR A 160 -9.77 -37.26 -8.13
CA TYR A 160 -9.52 -36.32 -7.04
C TYR A 160 -8.01 -36.15 -6.79
N GLN A 161 -7.25 -37.25 -6.74
CA GLN A 161 -5.80 -37.18 -6.56
C GLN A 161 -5.12 -36.35 -7.66
N LEU A 162 -5.63 -36.42 -8.89
CA LEU A 162 -5.14 -35.70 -10.06
C LEU A 162 -5.53 -34.21 -10.09
N LEU A 163 -6.33 -33.71 -9.14
CA LEU A 163 -6.62 -32.27 -8.99
C LEU A 163 -5.33 -31.45 -8.76
N VAL A 164 -4.25 -32.08 -8.30
CA VAL A 164 -2.91 -31.46 -8.22
C VAL A 164 -2.48 -30.84 -9.56
N ASN A 165 -2.93 -31.36 -10.70
CA ASN A 165 -2.57 -30.82 -12.02
C ASN A 165 -3.06 -29.40 -12.26
N ASN A 166 -4.03 -28.91 -11.48
CA ASN A 166 -4.54 -27.54 -11.58
C ASN A 166 -3.63 -26.50 -10.91
N TYR A 167 -2.55 -26.94 -10.27
CA TYR A 167 -1.67 -26.12 -9.44
C TYR A 167 -0.24 -26.07 -9.99
N LYS A 168 -0.10 -26.10 -11.32
CA LYS A 168 1.17 -25.94 -12.05
C LYS A 168 1.48 -24.45 -12.26
N PHE A 169 2.08 -23.81 -11.26
CA PHE A 169 2.33 -22.35 -11.26
C PHE A 169 3.81 -21.94 -11.25
N ASP A 170 4.72 -22.90 -11.18
CA ASP A 170 6.18 -22.75 -11.26
C ASP A 170 6.77 -24.00 -11.94
N ASP A 171 7.91 -23.89 -12.62
CA ASP A 171 8.47 -24.99 -13.43
C ASP A 171 8.85 -26.21 -12.60
N GLU A 172 9.47 -26.01 -11.43
CA GLU A 172 9.91 -27.10 -10.56
C GLU A 172 8.70 -27.79 -9.92
N ILE A 173 7.73 -27.01 -9.43
CA ILE A 173 6.46 -27.52 -8.91
C ILE A 173 5.68 -28.26 -10.01
N SER A 174 5.72 -27.77 -11.25
CA SER A 174 5.04 -28.40 -12.39
C SER A 174 5.66 -29.75 -12.77
N SER A 175 6.99 -29.87 -12.75
CA SER A 175 7.69 -31.15 -12.91
C SER A 175 7.25 -32.14 -11.82
N LEU A 176 7.33 -31.74 -10.55
CA LEU A 176 6.94 -32.58 -9.41
C LEU A 176 5.47 -33.02 -9.46
N ILE A 177 4.55 -32.13 -9.80
CA ILE A 177 3.11 -32.44 -9.97
C ILE A 177 2.90 -33.43 -11.11
N THR A 178 3.64 -33.30 -12.20
CA THR A 178 3.55 -34.20 -13.36
C THR A 178 4.02 -35.59 -12.97
N SER A 179 5.18 -35.72 -12.35
CA SER A 179 5.70 -37.01 -11.86
C SER A 179 4.78 -37.62 -10.79
N LEU A 180 4.23 -36.82 -9.88
CA LEU A 180 3.27 -37.28 -8.87
C LEU A 180 1.98 -37.82 -9.51
N SER A 181 1.49 -37.14 -10.56
CA SER A 181 0.30 -37.57 -11.30
C SER A 181 0.55 -38.87 -12.07
N GLN A 182 1.69 -38.98 -12.75
CA GLN A 182 2.10 -40.20 -13.45
C GLN A 182 2.18 -41.39 -12.50
N ILE A 183 2.77 -41.21 -11.31
CA ILE A 183 2.89 -42.32 -10.36
C ILE A 183 1.55 -42.69 -9.71
N TYR A 184 0.61 -41.75 -9.51
CA TYR A 184 -0.75 -42.11 -9.08
C TYR A 184 -1.46 -42.97 -10.13
N VAL A 185 -1.40 -42.56 -11.40
CA VAL A 185 -1.99 -43.33 -12.50
C VAL A 185 -1.32 -44.70 -12.61
N ALA A 186 0.00 -44.77 -12.58
CA ALA A 186 0.74 -46.01 -12.66
C ALA A 186 0.38 -46.96 -11.50
N THR A 187 0.30 -46.45 -10.27
CA THR A 187 -0.03 -47.25 -9.08
C THR A 187 -1.43 -47.86 -9.16
N GLU A 188 -2.45 -47.08 -9.54
CA GLU A 188 -3.80 -47.63 -9.71
C GLU A 188 -3.85 -48.66 -10.82
N ASN A 189 -3.11 -48.48 -11.92
CA ASN A 189 -3.09 -49.43 -13.01
C ASN A 189 -2.31 -50.72 -12.68
N ILE A 190 -1.28 -50.66 -11.84
CA ILE A 190 -0.65 -51.86 -11.24
C ILE A 190 -1.66 -52.61 -10.37
N SER A 191 -2.49 -51.90 -9.59
CA SER A 191 -3.58 -52.53 -8.83
C SER A 191 -4.62 -53.14 -9.75
N LEU A 192 -5.09 -52.43 -10.77
CA LEU A 192 -6.08 -52.93 -11.73
C LEU A 192 -5.60 -54.18 -12.45
N GLU A 193 -4.35 -54.21 -12.90
CA GLU A 193 -3.73 -55.40 -13.49
C GLU A 193 -3.71 -56.56 -12.50
N ARG A 194 -3.21 -56.34 -11.27
CA ARG A 194 -3.18 -57.35 -10.21
C ARG A 194 -4.57 -57.95 -10.01
N ASP A 195 -5.56 -57.09 -9.83
CA ASP A 195 -6.93 -57.43 -9.43
C ASP A 195 -7.69 -58.13 -10.56
N PHE A 196 -7.49 -57.71 -11.81
CA PHE A 196 -8.13 -58.26 -12.99
C PHE A 196 -7.60 -59.67 -13.29
N ILE A 197 -6.28 -59.83 -13.32
CA ILE A 197 -5.63 -61.10 -13.63
C ILE A 197 -5.85 -62.13 -12.53
N ASN A 198 -5.96 -61.71 -11.27
CA ASN A 198 -6.24 -62.61 -10.15
C ASN A 198 -7.52 -63.45 -10.36
N TYR A 199 -8.54 -62.91 -11.03
CA TYR A 199 -9.74 -63.68 -11.39
C TYR A 199 -9.40 -64.84 -12.34
N PHE A 200 -8.69 -64.57 -13.43
CA PHE A 200 -8.33 -65.57 -14.44
C PHE A 200 -7.39 -66.63 -13.88
N LEU A 201 -6.45 -66.25 -13.01
CA LEU A 201 -5.57 -67.18 -12.32
C LEU A 201 -6.32 -68.10 -11.36
N MET A 202 -7.28 -67.56 -10.60
CA MET A 202 -8.09 -68.35 -9.65
C MET A 202 -9.07 -69.27 -10.36
N LYS A 203 -9.67 -68.80 -11.47
CA LYS A 203 -10.65 -69.54 -12.26
C LYS A 203 -10.00 -70.53 -13.25
N GLN A 204 -8.72 -70.35 -13.58
CA GLN A 204 -8.01 -71.04 -14.67
C GLN A 204 -8.75 -70.92 -16.01
N LEU A 205 -9.08 -69.69 -16.38
CA LEU A 205 -9.91 -69.39 -17.53
C LEU A 205 -9.10 -68.71 -18.65
N ALA A 206 -9.32 -69.14 -19.89
CA ALA A 206 -8.81 -68.45 -21.07
C ALA A 206 -9.36 -67.02 -21.17
N MET A 207 -8.57 -66.08 -21.70
CA MET A 207 -8.97 -64.69 -21.85
C MET A 207 -9.50 -64.43 -23.26
N THR A 208 -10.59 -63.68 -23.36
CA THR A 208 -11.09 -63.20 -24.66
C THR A 208 -10.22 -62.06 -25.18
N GLN A 209 -10.33 -61.72 -26.47
CA GLN A 209 -9.63 -60.57 -27.05
C GLN A 209 -9.93 -59.25 -26.32
N GLN A 210 -11.15 -59.09 -25.81
CA GLN A 210 -11.54 -57.94 -25.00
C GLN A 210 -10.81 -57.91 -23.65
N ASP A 211 -10.63 -59.07 -23.02
CA ASP A 211 -9.90 -59.18 -21.75
C ASP A 211 -8.41 -58.86 -21.93
N ILE A 212 -7.81 -59.36 -23.02
CA ILE A 212 -6.41 -59.06 -23.39
C ILE A 212 -6.23 -57.56 -23.63
N THR A 213 -7.19 -56.93 -24.30
CA THR A 213 -7.16 -55.49 -24.58
C THR A 213 -7.27 -54.66 -23.30
N ALA A 214 -8.15 -55.07 -22.37
CA ALA A 214 -8.26 -54.45 -21.05
C ALA A 214 -6.97 -54.60 -20.24
N TRP A 215 -6.40 -55.82 -20.21
CA TRP A 215 -5.14 -56.08 -19.53
C TRP A 215 -3.98 -55.26 -20.09
N ASN A 216 -3.82 -55.22 -21.42
CA ASN A 216 -2.79 -54.41 -22.08
C ASN A 216 -2.94 -52.92 -21.74
N LYS A 217 -4.17 -52.40 -21.67
CA LYS A 217 -4.43 -51.02 -21.26
C LYS A 217 -3.93 -50.73 -19.84
N TYR A 218 -4.17 -51.65 -18.89
CA TYR A 218 -3.67 -51.50 -17.52
C TYR A 218 -2.13 -51.54 -17.51
N ARG A 219 -1.52 -52.49 -18.22
CA ARG A 219 -0.05 -52.59 -18.33
C ARG A 219 0.59 -51.35 -18.92
N THR A 220 0.07 -50.82 -20.02
CA THR A 220 0.59 -49.60 -20.64
C THR A 220 0.54 -48.43 -19.65
N LYS A 221 -0.57 -48.28 -18.92
CA LYS A 221 -0.71 -47.22 -17.92
C LYS A 221 0.11 -47.46 -16.65
N ALA A 222 0.39 -48.71 -16.28
CA ALA A 222 1.26 -49.05 -15.16
C ALA A 222 2.72 -48.62 -15.39
N ASN A 223 3.12 -48.42 -16.66
CA ASN A 223 4.48 -48.03 -17.06
C ASN A 223 4.62 -46.55 -17.43
N THR A 224 3.66 -45.69 -17.06
CA THR A 224 3.69 -44.25 -17.42
C THR A 224 4.61 -43.40 -16.54
N PHE A 225 5.12 -43.94 -15.43
CA PHE A 225 5.98 -43.18 -14.53
C PHE A 225 7.42 -43.17 -15.05
N ASN A 226 7.93 -41.97 -15.34
CA ASN A 226 9.29 -41.77 -15.84
C ASN A 226 10.11 -40.89 -14.88
N PRO A 227 11.04 -41.47 -14.09
CA PRO A 227 11.90 -40.71 -13.18
C PRO A 227 12.79 -39.66 -13.86
N GLU A 228 13.09 -39.80 -15.16
CA GLU A 228 13.95 -38.86 -15.90
C GLU A 228 13.30 -37.47 -16.09
N GLU A 229 11.97 -37.39 -16.01
CA GLU A 229 11.22 -36.12 -16.14
C GLU A 229 11.26 -35.27 -14.86
N ILE A 230 11.83 -35.78 -13.78
CA ILE A 230 11.97 -35.06 -12.51
C ILE A 230 13.14 -34.08 -12.63
N SER A 231 12.86 -32.79 -12.54
CA SER A 231 13.89 -31.74 -12.68
C SER A 231 14.87 -31.71 -11.49
N ASP A 232 14.40 -31.93 -10.25
CA ASP A 232 15.25 -31.93 -9.05
C ASP A 232 16.24 -33.11 -9.07
N ASN A 233 17.53 -32.79 -9.14
CA ASN A 233 18.61 -33.77 -9.26
C ASN A 233 18.72 -34.71 -8.04
N GLN A 234 18.50 -34.19 -6.83
CA GLN A 234 18.64 -34.98 -5.61
C GLN A 234 17.46 -35.96 -5.47
N LEU A 235 16.24 -35.48 -5.72
CA LEU A 235 15.05 -36.32 -5.74
C LEU A 235 15.18 -37.40 -6.82
N ARG A 236 15.61 -37.02 -8.03
CA ARG A 236 15.82 -37.96 -9.13
C ARG A 236 16.82 -39.05 -8.74
N ALA A 237 17.98 -38.69 -8.19
CA ALA A 237 18.96 -39.65 -7.69
C ALA A 237 18.41 -40.57 -6.58
N ASN A 238 17.66 -40.00 -5.63
CA ASN A 238 17.02 -40.78 -4.56
C ASN A 238 16.03 -41.81 -5.13
N ILE A 239 15.20 -41.42 -6.09
CA ILE A 239 14.25 -42.33 -6.76
C ILE A 239 14.99 -43.39 -7.57
N PHE A 240 16.06 -43.02 -8.28
CA PHE A 240 16.92 -43.97 -8.99
C PHE A 240 17.52 -45.01 -8.05
N SER A 241 17.89 -44.64 -6.82
CA SER A 241 18.38 -45.60 -5.82
C SER A 241 17.33 -46.63 -5.42
N ILE A 242 16.05 -46.22 -5.34
CA ILE A 242 14.92 -47.08 -5.01
C ILE A 242 14.69 -48.10 -6.14
N ILE A 243 14.56 -47.64 -7.38
CA ILE A 243 14.27 -48.51 -8.53
C ILE A 243 15.49 -49.33 -8.97
N SER A 244 16.71 -48.90 -8.60
CA SER A 244 17.93 -49.66 -8.89
C SER A 244 18.24 -50.72 -7.86
N SER A 245 17.52 -50.74 -6.73
CA SER A 245 17.69 -51.72 -5.66
C SER A 245 17.47 -53.15 -6.16
N ARG A 246 18.19 -54.10 -5.56
CA ARG A 246 18.13 -55.52 -5.95
C ARG A 246 16.72 -56.08 -5.78
N GLU A 247 16.06 -55.69 -4.69
CA GLU A 247 14.71 -56.11 -4.34
C GLU A 247 13.69 -55.61 -5.37
N TYR A 248 13.76 -54.33 -5.76
CA TYR A 248 12.87 -53.76 -6.78
C TYR A 248 13.07 -54.46 -8.13
N LYS A 249 14.32 -54.63 -8.58
CA LYS A 249 14.64 -55.35 -9.83
C LYS A 249 14.12 -56.79 -9.82
N ASN A 250 14.24 -57.49 -8.70
CA ASN A 250 13.71 -58.86 -8.57
C ASN A 250 12.19 -58.90 -8.69
N ILE A 251 11.48 -57.91 -8.14
CA ILE A 251 10.02 -57.78 -8.26
C ILE A 251 9.63 -57.54 -9.71
N ASP A 252 10.29 -56.60 -10.40
CA ASP A 252 10.02 -56.30 -11.81
C ASP A 252 10.28 -57.52 -12.70
N ILE A 253 11.40 -58.23 -12.51
CA ILE A 253 11.70 -59.47 -13.23
C ILE A 253 10.62 -60.54 -12.97
N ALA A 254 10.16 -60.68 -11.73
CA ALA A 254 9.12 -61.66 -11.39
C ALA A 254 7.75 -61.32 -12.02
N ILE A 255 7.41 -60.04 -12.11
CA ILE A 255 6.19 -59.56 -12.80
C ILE A 255 6.32 -59.81 -14.29
N GLU A 256 7.43 -59.42 -14.93
CA GLU A 256 7.61 -59.64 -16.38
C GLU A 256 7.62 -61.13 -16.74
N THR A 257 8.27 -61.97 -15.92
CA THR A 257 8.22 -63.43 -16.09
C THR A 257 6.80 -63.98 -16.00
N SER A 258 5.99 -63.44 -15.07
CA SER A 258 4.59 -63.82 -14.94
C SER A 258 3.77 -63.33 -16.13
N ASN A 259 4.03 -62.12 -16.62
CA ASN A 259 3.38 -61.57 -17.81
C ASN A 259 3.68 -62.39 -19.07
N SER A 260 4.92 -62.86 -19.26
CA SER A 260 5.26 -63.75 -20.38
C SER A 260 4.49 -65.07 -20.33
N LYS A 261 4.35 -65.66 -19.13
CA LYS A 261 3.54 -66.89 -18.95
C LYS A 261 2.05 -66.66 -19.22
N LEU A 262 1.50 -65.54 -18.73
CA LEU A 262 0.13 -65.13 -19.01
C LEU A 262 -0.13 -64.99 -20.51
N GLN A 263 0.78 -64.33 -21.23
CA GLN A 263 0.69 -64.11 -22.67
C GLN A 263 0.73 -65.42 -23.45
N PHE A 264 1.57 -66.38 -23.04
CA PHE A 264 1.71 -67.68 -23.70
C PHE A 264 0.47 -68.57 -23.51
N HIS A 265 -0.12 -68.56 -22.31
CA HIS A 265 -1.25 -69.39 -21.91
C HIS A 265 -2.62 -68.68 -21.98
N VAL A 266 -2.69 -67.58 -22.72
CA VAL A 266 -3.90 -66.73 -22.79
C VAL A 266 -5.12 -67.47 -23.36
N ASN A 267 -4.87 -68.46 -24.25
CA ASN A 267 -5.90 -69.23 -24.94
C ASN A 267 -6.34 -70.50 -24.19
N ASP A 268 -5.50 -71.03 -23.28
CA ASP A 268 -5.78 -72.30 -22.57
C ASP A 268 -6.12 -72.10 -21.09
N GLY A 269 -5.81 -70.94 -20.51
CA GLY A 269 -6.08 -70.63 -19.10
C GLY A 269 -5.15 -71.32 -18.10
N ASN A 270 -4.18 -72.13 -18.57
CA ASN A 270 -3.24 -72.88 -17.74
C ASN A 270 -1.96 -72.07 -17.48
N PHE A 271 -2.14 -70.93 -16.82
CA PHE A 271 -1.09 -69.92 -16.68
C PHE A 271 0.15 -70.36 -15.87
N ASN A 272 0.09 -71.47 -15.13
CA ASN A 272 1.17 -71.96 -14.27
C ASN A 272 1.72 -70.87 -13.32
N ILE A 273 0.84 -70.01 -12.81
CA ILE A 273 1.13 -68.93 -11.88
C ILE A 273 0.29 -69.11 -10.63
N ASN A 274 0.93 -69.08 -9.46
CA ASN A 274 0.23 -69.10 -8.19
C ASN A 274 -0.45 -67.73 -7.93
N PRO A 275 -1.78 -67.68 -7.74
CA PRO A 275 -2.50 -66.41 -7.52
C PRO A 275 -2.02 -65.62 -6.30
N THR A 276 -1.65 -66.31 -5.22
CA THR A 276 -1.13 -65.65 -4.00
C THR A 276 0.24 -65.01 -4.26
N ARG A 277 1.11 -65.69 -5.03
CA ARG A 277 2.40 -65.12 -5.44
C ARG A 277 2.21 -63.92 -6.36
N TRP A 278 1.32 -64.02 -7.35
CA TRP A 278 0.96 -62.91 -8.25
C TRP A 278 0.47 -61.68 -7.48
N PHE A 279 -0.45 -61.89 -6.53
CA PHE A 279 -0.97 -60.82 -5.69
C PHE A 279 0.14 -60.18 -4.84
N LYS A 280 0.99 -61.01 -4.22
CA LYS A 280 2.09 -60.56 -3.38
C LYS A 280 3.06 -59.67 -4.14
N ILE A 281 3.60 -60.11 -5.28
CA ILE A 281 4.63 -59.35 -6.02
C ILE A 281 4.12 -57.97 -6.48
N HIS A 282 2.85 -57.87 -6.88
CA HIS A 282 2.24 -56.58 -7.24
C HIS A 282 2.05 -55.68 -6.02
N ASP A 283 1.64 -56.24 -4.88
CA ASP A 283 1.56 -55.48 -3.63
C ASP A 283 2.94 -54.94 -3.21
N GLU A 284 4.01 -55.72 -3.41
CA GLU A 284 5.37 -55.23 -3.15
C GLU A 284 5.75 -54.08 -4.09
N LYS A 285 5.43 -54.18 -5.39
CA LYS A 285 5.64 -53.08 -6.35
C LYS A 285 4.88 -51.82 -5.97
N ILE A 286 3.60 -51.95 -5.57
CA ILE A 286 2.78 -50.83 -5.07
C ILE A 286 3.41 -50.20 -3.83
N ARG A 287 3.99 -50.99 -2.90
CA ARG A 287 4.72 -50.45 -1.74
C ARG A 287 5.94 -49.62 -2.15
N TYR A 288 6.70 -50.05 -3.16
CA TYR A 288 7.80 -49.25 -3.71
C TYR A 288 7.30 -47.95 -4.36
N PHE A 289 6.21 -48.01 -5.11
CA PHE A 289 5.59 -46.82 -5.72
C PHE A 289 5.07 -45.86 -4.64
N SER A 290 4.52 -46.36 -3.54
CA SER A 290 4.11 -45.55 -2.40
C SER A 290 5.31 -44.86 -1.72
N LYS A 291 6.47 -45.52 -1.62
CA LYS A 291 7.72 -44.87 -1.16
C LYS A 291 8.10 -43.72 -2.09
N ILE A 292 8.10 -43.94 -3.40
CA ILE A 292 8.42 -42.91 -4.40
C ILE A 292 7.41 -41.75 -4.34
N GLN A 293 6.11 -42.03 -4.24
CA GLN A 293 5.08 -41.01 -4.04
C GLN A 293 5.37 -40.15 -2.81
N ASN A 294 5.78 -40.77 -1.70
CA ASN A 294 6.13 -40.05 -0.47
C ASN A 294 7.38 -39.17 -0.67
N GLU A 295 8.41 -39.64 -1.37
CA GLU A 295 9.55 -38.81 -1.75
C GLU A 295 9.14 -37.58 -2.57
N ILE A 296 8.39 -37.79 -3.66
CA ILE A 296 7.91 -36.70 -4.52
C ILE A 296 7.05 -35.71 -3.73
N LYS A 297 6.12 -36.20 -2.89
CA LYS A 297 5.27 -35.35 -2.03
C LYS A 297 6.10 -34.53 -1.04
N ARG A 298 7.13 -35.10 -0.41
CA ARG A 298 7.98 -34.36 0.54
C ARG A 298 8.70 -33.20 -0.13
N TYR A 299 9.30 -33.46 -1.29
CA TYR A 299 9.95 -32.42 -2.09
C TYR A 299 8.96 -31.37 -2.57
N LEU A 300 7.81 -31.79 -3.10
CA LEU A 300 6.73 -30.89 -3.51
C LEU A 300 6.24 -30.01 -2.36
N TRP A 301 6.09 -30.60 -1.16
CA TRP A 301 5.70 -29.85 0.03
C TRP A 301 6.74 -28.80 0.40
N SER A 302 8.03 -29.17 0.44
CA SER A 302 9.13 -28.27 0.74
C SER A 302 9.27 -27.13 -0.27
N LYS A 303 9.15 -27.42 -1.57
CA LYS A 303 9.22 -26.41 -2.64
C LYS A 303 8.03 -25.48 -2.61
N ASN A 304 6.83 -26.02 -2.37
CA ASN A 304 5.63 -25.23 -2.21
C ASN A 304 5.68 -24.33 -0.95
N ASP A 305 6.28 -24.80 0.15
CA ASP A 305 6.54 -23.98 1.34
C ASP A 305 7.45 -22.78 1.04
N ALA A 306 8.57 -23.03 0.35
CA ALA A 306 9.47 -21.96 -0.08
C ALA A 306 8.76 -20.96 -1.00
N PHE A 307 7.96 -21.47 -1.95
CA PHE A 307 7.17 -20.63 -2.86
C PHE A 307 6.13 -19.77 -2.12
N ILE A 308 5.46 -20.31 -1.10
CA ILE A 308 4.53 -19.55 -0.25
C ILE A 308 5.27 -18.41 0.46
N ILE A 309 6.41 -18.71 1.10
CA ILE A 309 7.21 -17.71 1.80
C ILE A 309 7.66 -16.60 0.85
N GLN A 310 8.16 -16.96 -0.33
CA GLN A 310 8.56 -16.01 -1.36
C GLN A 310 7.41 -15.08 -1.75
N ASN A 311 6.21 -15.62 -1.99
CA ASN A 311 5.04 -14.79 -2.36
C ASN A 311 4.51 -13.94 -1.20
N ILE A 312 4.65 -14.39 0.06
CA ILE A 312 4.37 -13.55 1.24
C ILE A 312 5.32 -12.35 1.29
N ILE A 313 6.62 -12.55 1.05
CA ILE A 313 7.61 -11.46 1.02
C ILE A 313 7.25 -10.45 -0.07
N ILE A 314 6.94 -10.92 -1.29
CA ILE A 314 6.51 -10.04 -2.40
C ILE A 314 5.22 -9.29 -2.02
N LEU A 315 4.26 -9.96 -1.37
CA LEU A 315 3.00 -9.35 -0.93
C LEU A 315 3.25 -8.23 0.09
N ILE A 316 4.16 -8.43 1.06
CA ILE A 316 4.53 -7.41 2.05
C ILE A 316 5.19 -6.21 1.36
N VAL A 317 6.15 -6.45 0.48
CA VAL A 317 6.85 -5.38 -0.27
C VAL A 317 5.87 -4.62 -1.17
N ALA A 318 5.01 -5.32 -1.90
CA ALA A 318 3.99 -4.71 -2.74
C ALA A 318 3.00 -3.88 -1.91
N SER A 319 2.57 -4.39 -0.75
CA SER A 319 1.68 -3.66 0.18
C SER A 319 2.33 -2.39 0.71
N PHE A 320 3.63 -2.44 1.02
CA PHE A 320 4.39 -1.26 1.43
C PHE A 320 4.42 -0.18 0.34
N PHE A 321 4.80 -0.54 -0.90
CA PHE A 321 4.83 0.41 -2.00
C PHE A 321 3.44 0.91 -2.40
N TRP A 322 2.43 0.07 -2.26
CA TRP A 322 1.03 0.44 -2.48
C TRP A 322 0.59 1.51 -1.48
N LEU A 323 0.83 1.31 -0.17
CA LEU A 323 0.56 2.32 0.86
C LEU A 323 1.39 3.59 0.67
N LEU A 324 2.69 3.44 0.36
CA LEU A 324 3.57 4.56 0.07
C LEU A 324 3.05 5.41 -1.09
N SER A 325 2.55 4.77 -2.15
CA SER A 325 1.98 5.50 -3.29
C SER A 325 0.76 6.33 -2.89
N ILE A 326 -0.12 5.80 -2.02
CA ILE A 326 -1.27 6.55 -1.48
C ILE A 326 -0.80 7.76 -0.66
N VAL A 327 0.17 7.57 0.22
CA VAL A 327 0.74 8.66 1.03
C VAL A 327 1.36 9.74 0.15
N LEU A 328 2.14 9.34 -0.86
CA LEU A 328 2.74 10.26 -1.83
C LEU A 328 1.69 10.99 -2.67
N THR A 329 0.58 10.33 -3.05
CA THR A 329 -0.54 10.98 -3.74
C THR A 329 -1.16 12.06 -2.86
N VAL A 330 -1.40 11.79 -1.58
CA VAL A 330 -1.98 12.77 -0.64
C VAL A 330 -1.02 13.94 -0.42
N LEU A 331 0.26 13.66 -0.17
CA LEU A 331 1.29 14.68 0.00
C LEU A 331 1.44 15.54 -1.26
N GLY A 332 1.58 14.92 -2.43
CA GLY A 332 1.70 15.62 -3.70
C GLY A 332 0.47 16.46 -4.03
N TYR A 333 -0.73 16.01 -3.69
CA TYR A 333 -1.96 16.79 -3.84
C TYR A 333 -1.96 18.01 -2.91
N LYS A 334 -1.61 17.83 -1.62
CA LYS A 334 -1.57 18.90 -0.64
C LYS A 334 -0.51 19.96 -1.00
N THR A 335 0.73 19.55 -1.24
CA THR A 335 1.83 20.44 -1.63
C THR A 335 1.54 21.15 -2.95
N GLY A 336 1.00 20.44 -3.95
CA GLY A 336 0.63 21.05 -5.23
C GLY A 336 -0.45 22.14 -5.07
N LYS A 337 -1.44 21.91 -4.19
CA LYS A 337 -2.46 22.91 -3.86
C LYS A 337 -1.86 24.13 -3.13
N GLU A 338 -0.99 23.89 -2.16
CA GLU A 338 -0.33 24.95 -1.39
C GLU A 338 0.55 25.83 -2.28
N ILE A 339 1.38 25.24 -3.14
CA ILE A 339 2.20 25.98 -4.11
C ILE A 339 1.32 26.80 -5.06
N SER A 340 0.24 26.21 -5.59
CA SER A 340 -0.67 26.93 -6.49
C SER A 340 -1.34 28.12 -5.78
N ASN A 341 -1.69 27.98 -4.49
CA ASN A 341 -2.25 29.07 -3.70
C ASN A 341 -1.21 30.17 -3.42
N ASN A 342 0.03 29.81 -3.12
CA ASN A 342 1.11 30.77 -2.86
C ASN A 342 1.49 31.55 -4.13
N ILE A 343 1.58 30.87 -5.29
CA ILE A 343 1.81 31.53 -6.58
C ILE A 343 0.68 32.51 -6.88
N LYS A 344 -0.58 32.11 -6.66
CA LYS A 344 -1.74 32.99 -6.86
C LYS A 344 -1.70 34.19 -5.90
N SER A 345 -1.35 33.97 -4.64
CA SER A 345 -1.23 35.07 -3.65
C SER A 345 -0.13 36.06 -4.04
N LEU A 346 1.01 35.56 -4.55
CA LEU A 346 2.09 36.40 -5.07
C LEU A 346 1.64 37.18 -6.32
N GLU A 347 0.91 36.53 -7.22
CA GLU A 347 0.30 37.16 -8.40
C GLU A 347 -0.66 38.29 -7.98
N ASP A 348 -1.51 38.05 -6.99
CA ASP A 348 -2.45 39.03 -6.44
C ASP A 348 -1.69 40.22 -5.81
N ILE A 349 -0.62 39.97 -5.03
CA ILE A 349 0.23 41.04 -4.46
C ILE A 349 0.87 41.87 -5.57
N LEU A 350 1.52 41.24 -6.54
CA LEU A 350 2.20 41.94 -7.64
C LEU A 350 1.21 42.79 -8.45
N ASN A 351 0.02 42.27 -8.74
CA ASN A 351 -1.01 43.01 -9.47
C ASN A 351 -1.54 44.21 -8.66
N ASN A 352 -1.81 44.02 -7.37
CA ASN A 352 -2.26 45.10 -6.50
C ASN A 352 -1.21 46.21 -6.39
N THR A 353 0.06 45.84 -6.17
CA THR A 353 1.18 46.78 -6.09
C THR A 353 1.40 47.50 -7.42
N ALA A 354 1.34 46.79 -8.54
CA ALA A 354 1.42 47.40 -9.87
C ALA A 354 0.29 48.42 -10.11
N GLN A 355 -0.93 48.14 -9.63
CA GLN A 355 -2.08 49.03 -9.74
C GLN A 355 -1.95 50.27 -8.83
N GLU A 356 -1.43 50.11 -7.62
CA GLU A 356 -1.18 51.21 -6.69
C GLU A 356 -0.11 52.16 -7.24
N ILE A 357 0.99 51.61 -7.77
CA ILE A 357 2.04 52.40 -8.43
C ILE A 357 1.53 53.08 -9.69
N GLU A 358 0.64 52.47 -10.47
CA GLU A 358 0.05 53.11 -11.67
C GLU A 358 -0.82 54.33 -11.32
N SER A 359 -1.35 54.39 -10.09
CA SER A 359 -2.14 55.52 -9.60
C SER A 359 -1.30 56.69 -9.07
N ASP A 360 -0.04 56.43 -8.71
CA ASP A 360 0.91 57.42 -8.23
C ASP A 360 1.86 57.77 -9.40
N HIS A 361 1.80 58.99 -9.93
CA HIS A 361 2.48 59.38 -11.19
C HIS A 361 4.02 59.42 -11.14
N THR A 362 4.63 58.70 -10.19
CA THR A 362 6.05 58.71 -9.84
C THR A 362 6.87 57.62 -10.56
N PHE A 363 6.22 56.59 -11.13
CA PHE A 363 6.91 55.44 -11.76
C PHE A 363 6.65 55.32 -13.27
N ASP A 364 7.66 54.89 -14.03
CA ASP A 364 7.62 54.84 -15.50
C ASP A 364 6.72 53.68 -16.01
N ALA A 365 5.83 53.98 -16.96
CA ALA A 365 4.82 53.03 -17.48
C ALA A 365 5.37 51.71 -18.10
N PRO A 366 6.56 51.67 -18.73
CA PRO A 366 7.15 50.43 -19.26
C PRO A 366 7.40 49.38 -18.17
N SER A 367 7.83 49.81 -16.98
CA SER A 367 8.17 48.93 -15.85
C SER A 367 6.94 48.21 -15.29
N ILE A 368 5.79 48.88 -15.28
CA ILE A 368 4.51 48.33 -14.79
C ILE A 368 3.97 47.24 -15.73
N THR A 369 4.17 47.42 -17.03
CA THR A 369 3.75 46.46 -18.06
C THR A 369 4.57 45.16 -17.98
N GLU A 370 5.86 45.26 -17.63
CA GLU A 370 6.72 44.10 -17.38
C GLU A 370 6.23 43.30 -16.16
N ILE A 371 5.79 43.95 -15.07
CA ILE A 371 5.24 43.28 -13.88
C ILE A 371 3.99 42.49 -14.23
N LYS A 372 3.00 43.12 -14.89
CA LYS A 372 1.73 42.49 -15.25
C LYS A 372 1.91 41.33 -16.25
N SER A 373 3.03 41.29 -16.97
CA SER A 373 3.36 40.23 -17.93
C SER A 373 4.35 39.18 -17.39
N MET A 374 4.79 39.29 -16.13
CA MET A 374 5.70 38.31 -15.53
C MET A 374 5.06 36.92 -15.45
N ASN A 375 5.79 35.92 -15.95
CA ASN A 375 5.33 34.54 -15.90
C ASN A 375 5.80 33.84 -14.62
N LEU A 376 5.01 33.98 -13.55
CA LEU A 376 5.24 33.37 -12.22
C LEU A 376 5.20 31.84 -12.22
N ASN A 377 4.89 31.23 -13.36
CA ASN A 377 4.98 29.79 -13.56
C ASN A 377 6.41 29.30 -13.81
N THR A 378 7.39 30.21 -13.92
CA THR A 378 8.79 29.86 -14.16
C THR A 378 9.66 30.27 -12.99
N ASN A 379 10.74 29.53 -12.75
CA ASN A 379 11.75 29.92 -11.74
C ASN A 379 12.30 31.32 -12.00
N GLN A 380 12.47 31.67 -13.28
CA GLN A 380 12.93 32.99 -13.68
C GLN A 380 11.91 34.07 -13.32
N GLY A 381 10.63 33.89 -13.69
CA GLY A 381 9.58 34.85 -13.36
C GLY A 381 9.34 35.03 -11.86
N ILE A 382 9.45 33.96 -11.05
CA ILE A 382 9.40 34.08 -9.59
C ILE A 382 10.61 34.88 -9.06
N LYS A 383 11.80 34.63 -9.59
CA LYS A 383 13.02 35.35 -9.19
C LYS A 383 12.94 36.83 -9.54
N ASP A 384 12.42 37.14 -10.73
CA ASP A 384 12.23 38.52 -11.20
C ASP A 384 11.19 39.25 -10.34
N ALA A 385 10.10 38.57 -9.95
CA ALA A 385 9.13 39.10 -9.00
C ALA A 385 9.73 39.44 -7.62
N TYR A 386 10.55 38.55 -7.05
CA TYR A 386 11.23 38.84 -5.78
C TYR A 386 12.19 40.01 -5.89
N LYS A 387 12.98 40.07 -6.97
CA LYS A 387 13.92 41.17 -7.22
C LYS A 387 13.19 42.50 -7.34
N PHE A 388 12.02 42.51 -7.96
CA PHE A 388 11.18 43.71 -8.06
C PHE A 388 10.64 44.13 -6.68
N LEU A 389 10.13 43.19 -5.89
CA LEU A 389 9.65 43.48 -4.53
C LEU A 389 10.77 44.09 -3.66
N GLU A 390 11.99 43.58 -3.78
CA GLU A 390 13.17 44.09 -3.08
C GLU A 390 13.50 45.54 -3.49
N LEU A 391 13.44 45.84 -4.80
CA LEU A 391 13.63 47.20 -5.31
C LEU A 391 12.58 48.18 -4.75
N LEU A 392 11.31 47.76 -4.68
CA LEU A 392 10.26 48.60 -4.11
C LEU A 392 10.46 48.88 -2.62
N ILE A 393 10.84 47.85 -1.85
CA ILE A 393 11.13 48.01 -0.43
C ILE A 393 12.31 48.98 -0.22
N GLU A 394 13.34 48.92 -1.06
CA GLU A 394 14.47 49.83 -0.97
C GLU A 394 14.08 51.26 -1.34
N ASN A 395 13.30 51.47 -2.41
CA ASN A 395 12.81 52.81 -2.76
C ASN A 395 11.96 53.40 -1.62
N ALA A 396 10.99 52.65 -1.09
CA ALA A 396 10.16 53.11 0.02
C ALA A 396 10.99 53.44 1.28
N ARG A 397 12.10 52.73 1.50
CA ARG A 397 13.05 53.01 2.58
C ARG A 397 13.81 54.32 2.31
N GLN A 398 14.26 54.57 1.09
CA GLN A 398 14.94 55.81 0.72
C GLN A 398 14.02 57.03 0.86
N ASP A 399 12.78 56.93 0.39
CA ASP A 399 11.78 58.00 0.51
C ASP A 399 11.51 58.35 1.97
N LYS A 400 11.44 57.33 2.83
CA LYS A 400 11.31 57.53 4.28
C LYS A 400 12.51 58.25 4.88
N ILE A 401 13.74 57.91 4.47
CA ILE A 401 14.96 58.58 4.96
C ILE A 401 14.93 60.06 4.54
N GLN A 402 14.64 60.35 3.28
CA GLN A 402 14.56 61.74 2.79
C GLN A 402 13.50 62.56 3.53
N ALA A 403 12.34 61.97 3.80
CA ALA A 403 11.28 62.63 4.57
C ALA A 403 11.73 62.97 6.01
N LEU A 404 12.50 62.08 6.65
CA LEU A 404 13.04 62.31 7.99
C LEU A 404 14.11 63.40 8.00
N GLU A 405 15.05 63.37 7.04
CA GLU A 405 16.10 64.39 6.89
C GLU A 405 15.52 65.78 6.61
N ALA A 406 14.48 65.86 5.79
CA ALA A 406 13.78 67.11 5.51
C ALA A 406 13.12 67.68 6.79
N ASN A 407 12.54 66.82 7.62
CA ASN A 407 11.87 67.24 8.87
C ASN A 407 12.89 67.70 9.94
N GLU A 408 14.03 67.01 10.03
CA GLU A 408 15.14 67.44 10.90
C GLU A 408 15.70 68.80 10.46
N SER A 409 15.92 68.98 9.16
CA SER A 409 16.41 70.23 8.58
C SER A 409 15.45 71.40 8.84
N LYS A 410 14.13 71.18 8.70
CA LYS A 410 13.08 72.16 9.05
C LYS A 410 13.20 72.58 10.52
N SER A 411 13.35 71.61 11.42
CA SER A 411 13.45 71.84 12.85
C SER A 411 14.69 72.66 13.22
N LEU A 412 15.84 72.32 12.63
CA LEU A 412 17.11 73.03 12.85
C LEU A 412 17.06 74.47 12.33
N PHE A 413 16.46 74.68 11.16
CA PHE A 413 16.30 76.02 10.57
C PHE A 413 15.48 76.94 11.49
N LEU A 414 14.33 76.46 12.00
CA LEU A 414 13.47 77.25 12.88
C LEU A 414 14.16 77.61 14.21
N ALA A 415 14.91 76.67 14.79
CA ALA A 415 15.66 76.92 16.03
C ALA A 415 16.74 78.00 15.84
N ASN A 416 17.53 77.91 14.77
CA ASN A 416 18.60 78.86 14.48
C ASN A 416 18.06 80.26 14.18
N MET A 417 17.02 80.37 13.34
CA MET A 417 16.41 81.67 13.01
C MET A 417 15.88 82.40 14.25
N SER A 418 15.32 81.69 15.22
CA SER A 418 14.87 82.36 16.45
C SER A 418 16.01 82.99 17.25
N HIS A 419 17.16 82.33 17.33
CA HIS A 419 18.30 82.84 18.08
C HIS A 419 18.90 84.11 17.42
N GLU A 420 18.96 84.10 16.09
CA GLU A 420 19.44 85.20 15.27
C GLU A 420 18.51 86.42 15.28
N ILE A 421 17.20 86.23 15.52
CA ILE A 421 16.25 87.36 15.66
C ILE A 421 16.19 87.85 17.12
N ARG A 422 16.28 86.96 18.12
CA ARG A 422 16.23 87.32 19.54
C ARG A 422 17.38 88.24 19.96
N THR A 423 18.59 87.98 19.46
CA THR A 423 19.80 88.73 19.81
C THR A 423 19.71 90.22 19.45
N PRO A 424 19.40 90.63 18.20
CA PRO A 424 19.21 92.03 17.85
C PRO A 424 17.97 92.64 18.53
N LEU A 425 16.90 91.86 18.70
CA LEU A 425 15.66 92.34 19.34
C LEU A 425 15.88 92.71 20.81
N ASN A 426 16.60 91.89 21.58
CA ASN A 426 16.98 92.22 22.96
C ASN A 426 17.87 93.48 23.02
N GLY A 427 18.69 93.71 22.00
CA GLY A 427 19.44 94.95 21.83
C GLY A 427 18.51 96.16 21.64
N ILE A 428 17.53 96.05 20.73
CA ILE A 428 16.52 97.10 20.49
C ILE A 428 15.74 97.40 21.77
N VAL A 429 15.27 96.38 22.50
CA VAL A 429 14.57 96.55 23.78
C VAL A 429 15.46 97.24 24.81
N GLY A 430 16.68 96.75 25.03
CA GLY A 430 17.60 97.33 26.02
C GLY A 430 18.02 98.76 25.69
N PHE A 431 18.25 99.10 24.42
CA PHE A 431 18.52 100.48 24.02
C PHE A 431 17.28 101.38 24.15
N THR A 432 16.09 100.83 23.92
CA THR A 432 14.82 101.56 24.11
C THR A 432 14.58 101.86 25.60
N GLU A 433 14.88 100.92 26.50
CA GLU A 433 14.85 101.13 27.95
C GLU A 433 15.88 102.18 28.41
N LEU A 434 17.11 102.11 27.90
CA LEU A 434 18.14 103.12 28.19
C LEU A 434 17.73 104.51 27.68
N LEU A 435 17.12 104.61 26.49
CA LEU A 435 16.57 105.86 25.96
C LEU A 435 15.47 106.42 26.87
N LYS A 436 14.57 105.58 27.38
CA LYS A 436 13.52 105.98 28.35
C LYS A 436 14.11 106.48 29.67
N SER A 437 15.34 106.11 30.03
CA SER A 437 16.03 106.60 31.23
C SER A 437 16.70 107.97 31.07
N THR A 438 16.56 108.60 29.89
CA THR A 438 17.08 109.94 29.58
C THR A 438 15.96 111.00 29.52
N ASP A 439 16.32 112.28 29.47
CA ASP A 439 15.35 113.37 29.32
C ASP A 439 14.75 113.39 27.89
N LEU A 440 13.61 112.69 27.72
CA LEU A 440 12.85 112.64 26.47
C LEU A 440 11.74 113.69 26.43
N ASN A 441 11.49 114.26 25.26
CA ASN A 441 10.28 115.06 25.02
C ASN A 441 9.05 114.16 24.78
N GLU A 442 7.86 114.75 24.78
CA GLU A 442 6.58 114.04 24.71
C GLU A 442 6.46 113.16 23.44
N GLU A 443 6.95 113.64 22.30
CA GLU A 443 6.95 112.91 21.02
C GLU A 443 7.95 111.73 21.02
N GLN A 444 9.12 111.90 21.65
CA GLN A 444 10.13 110.85 21.81
C GLN A 444 9.68 109.75 22.79
N LEU A 445 8.90 110.10 23.83
CA LEU A 445 8.27 109.14 24.72
C LEU A 445 7.25 108.27 23.98
N GLU A 446 6.46 108.85 23.09
CA GLU A 446 5.52 108.10 22.25
C GLU A 446 6.26 107.14 21.29
N PHE A 447 7.35 107.59 20.65
CA PHE A 447 8.15 106.73 19.78
C PHE A 447 8.80 105.56 20.51
N THR A 448 9.37 105.78 21.70
CA THR A 448 9.96 104.70 22.50
C THR A 448 8.92 103.69 22.98
N ALA A 449 7.71 104.16 23.37
CA ALA A 449 6.60 103.29 23.71
C ALA A 449 6.11 102.42 22.53
N ILE A 450 6.10 102.97 21.31
CA ILE A 450 5.75 102.22 20.10
C ILE A 450 6.81 101.16 19.78
N ILE A 451 8.11 101.48 19.90
CA ILE A 451 9.21 100.55 19.63
C ILE A 451 9.21 99.40 20.64
N GLU A 452 9.01 99.68 21.93
CA GLU A 452 8.90 98.70 23.00
C GLU A 452 7.74 97.73 22.74
N LYS A 453 6.54 98.27 22.55
CA LYS A 453 5.33 97.47 22.25
C LYS A 453 5.49 96.62 20.98
N SER A 454 6.16 97.14 19.96
CA SER A 454 6.43 96.39 18.73
C SER A 454 7.46 95.27 18.95
N SER A 455 8.46 95.52 19.78
CA SER A 455 9.49 94.55 20.12
C SER A 455 8.94 93.42 21.00
N GLU A 456 8.08 93.73 21.97
CA GLU A 456 7.36 92.75 22.79
C GLU A 456 6.45 91.86 21.94
N ASN A 457 5.68 92.45 21.02
CA ASN A 457 4.82 91.69 20.11
C ASN A 457 5.63 90.74 19.21
N LEU A 458 6.76 91.20 18.67
CA LEU A 458 7.61 90.37 17.82
C LEU A 458 8.25 89.22 18.62
N LEU A 459 8.69 89.49 19.86
CA LEU A 459 9.23 88.47 20.75
C LEU A 459 8.19 87.39 21.06
N SER A 460 6.94 87.81 21.30
CA SER A 460 5.82 86.89 21.49
C SER A 460 5.61 86.00 20.26
N ILE A 461 5.54 86.56 19.05
CA ILE A 461 5.37 85.79 17.81
C ILE A 461 6.49 84.77 17.60
N ILE A 462 7.75 85.17 17.83
CA ILE A 462 8.91 84.28 17.68
C ILE A 462 8.85 83.13 18.69
N ASN A 463 8.51 83.41 19.95
CA ASN A 463 8.37 82.39 20.97
C ASN A 463 7.25 81.40 20.62
N ASN A 464 6.12 81.87 20.08
CA ASN A 464 5.02 81.00 19.65
C ASN A 464 5.43 80.07 18.49
N ILE A 465 6.20 80.56 17.51
CA ILE A 465 6.71 79.73 16.41
C ILE A 465 7.71 78.68 16.91
N LEU A 466 8.58 79.04 17.86
CA LEU A 466 9.49 78.10 18.49
C LEU A 466 8.76 77.01 19.28
N ASP A 467 7.75 77.39 20.06
CA ASP A 467 6.98 76.45 20.85
C ASP A 467 6.26 75.47 19.93
N LEU A 468 5.62 75.93 18.85
CA LEU A 468 5.02 75.07 17.82
C LEU A 468 6.04 74.08 17.23
N SER A 469 7.26 74.54 16.92
CA SER A 469 8.33 73.68 16.41
C SER A 469 8.78 72.61 17.42
N LYS A 470 8.83 72.94 18.72
CA LYS A 470 9.08 71.96 19.80
C LYS A 470 7.94 70.95 19.93
N ILE A 471 6.69 71.36 19.72
CA ILE A 471 5.53 70.44 19.71
C ILE A 471 5.64 69.47 18.53
N GLU A 472 5.84 69.99 17.31
CA GLU A 472 5.94 69.16 16.09
C GLU A 472 7.13 68.18 16.16
N SER A 473 8.22 68.57 16.83
CA SER A 473 9.39 67.72 17.03
C SER A 473 9.35 66.84 18.29
N ASN A 474 8.22 66.84 19.02
CA ASN A 474 8.03 66.05 20.25
C ASN A 474 9.06 66.35 21.37
N LYS A 475 9.59 67.57 21.41
CA LYS A 475 10.62 68.02 22.38
C LYS A 475 10.04 68.89 23.51
N ILE A 476 8.75 68.78 23.82
CA ILE A 476 8.17 69.41 25.02
C ILE A 476 8.43 68.50 26.21
N GLU A 477 9.11 69.02 27.21
CA GLU A 477 9.30 68.37 28.50
C GLU A 477 8.45 69.11 29.54
N LEU A 478 7.64 68.37 30.29
CA LEU A 478 6.86 68.92 31.40
C LEU A 478 7.67 68.79 32.68
N GLU A 479 8.01 69.92 33.28
CA GLU A 479 8.62 69.93 34.61
C GLU A 479 7.53 69.74 35.67
N ASN A 480 7.70 68.74 36.53
CA ASN A 480 6.77 68.47 37.61
C ASN A 480 7.28 69.13 38.90
N ILE A 481 6.74 70.30 39.22
CA ILE A 481 7.10 71.09 40.40
C ILE A 481 5.88 71.32 41.28
N VAL A 482 6.09 71.33 42.59
CA VAL A 482 5.05 71.71 43.55
C VAL A 482 4.88 73.22 43.48
N PHE A 483 3.67 73.68 43.21
CA PHE A 483 3.31 75.10 43.20
C PHE A 483 2.06 75.33 44.04
N ASP A 484 1.91 76.57 44.53
CA ASP A 484 0.71 76.99 45.23
C ASP A 484 -0.28 77.58 44.22
N PRO A 485 -1.40 76.90 43.93
CA PRO A 485 -2.37 77.39 42.96
C PRO A 485 -2.96 78.74 43.35
N ILE A 486 -3.07 79.06 44.65
CA ILE A 486 -3.61 80.35 45.09
C ILE A 486 -2.69 81.46 44.60
N ILE A 487 -1.39 81.33 44.85
CA ILE A 487 -0.39 82.34 44.44
C ILE A 487 -0.33 82.47 42.92
N GLU A 488 -0.30 81.35 42.19
CA GLU A 488 -0.20 81.39 40.72
C GLU A 488 -1.45 82.00 40.08
N PHE A 489 -2.64 81.67 40.58
CA PHE A 489 -3.88 82.26 40.07
C PHE A 489 -4.03 83.73 40.50
N GLU A 490 -3.63 84.12 41.71
CA GLU A 490 -3.59 85.53 42.13
C GLU A 490 -2.70 86.35 41.21
N ASN A 491 -1.46 85.89 40.95
CA ASN A 491 -0.53 86.55 40.03
C ASN A 491 -1.12 86.69 38.61
N ALA A 492 -1.81 85.65 38.13
CA ALA A 492 -2.47 85.70 36.83
C ALA A 492 -3.61 86.72 36.80
N ILE A 493 -4.45 86.77 37.85
CA ILE A 493 -5.55 87.73 37.96
C ILE A 493 -5.01 89.16 38.07
N GLU A 494 -3.99 89.41 38.90
CA GLU A 494 -3.35 90.72 39.04
C GLU A 494 -2.82 91.26 37.70
N THR A 495 -2.21 90.38 36.90
CA THR A 495 -1.67 90.74 35.58
C THR A 495 -2.75 91.31 34.64
N TYR A 496 -4.00 90.89 34.77
CA TYR A 496 -5.12 91.38 33.96
C TYR A 496 -6.06 92.34 34.69
N ALA A 497 -5.92 92.51 36.00
CA ALA A 497 -6.79 93.34 36.83
C ALA A 497 -6.85 94.80 36.35
N VAL A 498 -5.71 95.35 35.93
CA VAL A 498 -5.64 96.73 35.40
C VAL A 498 -6.47 96.88 34.12
N LYS A 499 -6.31 95.96 33.15
CA LYS A 499 -7.07 95.96 31.89
C LYS A 499 -8.56 95.68 32.07
N ALA A 500 -8.92 94.89 33.09
CA ALA A 500 -10.31 94.61 33.42
C ALA A 500 -10.98 95.84 34.05
N SER A 501 -10.28 96.51 34.97
CA SER A 501 -10.72 97.77 35.61
C SER A 501 -10.88 98.91 34.60
N GLU A 502 -9.96 99.06 33.64
CA GLU A 502 -10.09 100.01 32.52
C GLU A 502 -11.37 99.81 31.68
N LYS A 503 -11.99 98.62 31.75
CA LYS A 503 -13.20 98.25 31.03
C LYS A 503 -14.42 98.07 31.95
N ASP A 504 -14.32 98.45 33.22
CA ASP A 504 -15.36 98.23 34.25
C ASP A 504 -15.80 96.75 34.37
N ILE A 505 -14.85 95.81 34.20
CA ILE A 505 -15.08 94.37 34.35
C ILE A 505 -14.53 93.91 35.70
N ASP A 506 -15.40 93.34 36.52
CA ASP A 506 -15.03 92.72 37.79
C ASP A 506 -14.40 91.34 37.52
N PHE A 507 -13.10 91.21 37.78
CA PHE A 507 -12.32 90.02 37.44
C PHE A 507 -11.75 89.38 38.70
N ASN A 508 -12.39 88.30 39.13
CA ASN A 508 -12.05 87.55 40.34
C ASN A 508 -11.92 86.06 40.00
N PHE A 509 -11.21 85.32 40.83
CA PHE A 509 -11.16 83.86 40.76
C PHE A 509 -11.78 83.24 42.01
N PHE A 510 -12.26 82.00 41.87
CA PHE A 510 -12.74 81.18 42.97
C PHE A 510 -11.98 79.86 42.92
N LEU A 511 -11.30 79.52 44.00
CA LEU A 511 -10.70 78.21 44.20
C LEU A 511 -11.60 77.40 45.13
N ASP A 512 -11.91 76.16 44.74
CA ASP A 512 -12.67 75.25 45.59
C ASP A 512 -11.85 74.96 46.86
N PRO A 513 -12.42 75.11 48.08
CA PRO A 513 -11.71 74.86 49.34
C PRO A 513 -11.21 73.42 49.55
N SER A 514 -11.63 72.49 48.68
CA SER A 514 -11.21 71.08 48.70
C SER A 514 -9.93 70.79 47.89
N ILE A 515 -9.46 71.77 47.11
CA ILE A 515 -8.13 71.81 46.46
C ILE A 515 -7.19 72.53 47.42
#